data_AF-A1RB52-F1
#
_entry.id   AF-A1RB52-F1
#
_cell.length_a   1.000
_cell.length_b   1.000
_cell.length_c   1.000
_cell.angle_alpha   90.00
_cell.angle_beta   90.00
_cell.angle_gamma   90.00
#
_symmetry.space_group_name_H-M   'P 1'
#
loop_
_entity.id
_entity.type
_entity.pdbx_description
1 polymer ?
#
loop_
_entity_poly.entity_id
_entity_poly.type
_entity_poly.pdbx_seq_one_letter_code
_entity_poly.pdbx_strand_id
1 'polypeptide(L)'
;MISRINHAKSISKALNISEIAGWDRWNSFTETIIGFDLPSQQDEIVEFSRENVAAFTATVPGDYYYPIGQVFEPDVVREVCDLHGLDYEDVTMLRTHGGERVSELQERLDRVESMDDPDVVVLASALVTLSRFELASSVLTRAGDRGARFQFEAALLRYIIGNRTQGRGLDVNLMSEVRRTAASQEVPAHRLLDACSIAVVWYLKGVGVTKEDFEWFARTGNTVVLEHGKKIPAVSTSAWYRGVAMIPAEIGDVSRTRALMNEAAVSAQRAMEDSDAPFARNLHKTYLESSVKEHLYVSRDEEKAIQAAKDLVAWDPLWSVSAGEYADVLAAFGKAELAAETYDRATSLGAPYVTHHLRKAAQQYTKAGMVDKAIARYLVLGCMLPDPSEVLATVDNMLDNNVHATLMAVRQQLAAS
;
A
#
# COMPACT_ATOMS: atom_id res chain seq x y z
N MET A 1 13.57 -20.72 -7.53
CA MET A 1 12.25 -20.12 -7.21
C MET A 1 11.11 -20.70 -8.05
N ILE A 2 11.15 -20.68 -9.38
CA ILE A 2 10.12 -21.32 -10.26
C ILE A 2 9.83 -22.78 -9.87
N SER A 3 10.88 -23.56 -9.53
CA SER A 3 10.73 -24.91 -8.99
C SER A 3 9.88 -24.97 -7.70
N ARG A 4 10.05 -23.99 -6.79
CA ARG A 4 9.29 -23.89 -5.54
C ARG A 4 7.83 -23.51 -5.77
N ILE A 5 7.54 -22.62 -6.72
CA ILE A 5 6.17 -22.27 -7.12
C ILE A 5 5.44 -23.48 -7.71
N ASN A 6 6.08 -24.20 -8.62
CA ASN A 6 5.51 -25.41 -9.18
C ASN A 6 5.27 -26.48 -8.11
N HIS A 7 6.18 -26.57 -7.14
CA HIS A 7 5.99 -27.43 -5.97
C HIS A 7 4.80 -27.00 -5.10
N ALA A 8 4.66 -25.70 -4.81
CA ALA A 8 3.51 -25.14 -4.09
C ALA A 8 2.18 -25.48 -4.78
N LYS A 9 2.11 -25.31 -6.11
CA LYS A 9 0.92 -25.69 -6.91
C LYS A 9 0.61 -27.18 -6.81
N SER A 10 1.64 -28.03 -6.87
CA SER A 10 1.49 -29.47 -6.72
C SER A 10 0.94 -29.83 -5.34
N ILE A 11 1.43 -29.16 -4.29
CA ILE A 11 0.95 -29.33 -2.91
C ILE A 11 -0.50 -28.88 -2.78
N SER A 12 -0.85 -27.66 -3.24
CA SER A 12 -2.23 -27.16 -3.19
C SER A 12 -3.20 -28.11 -3.88
N LYS A 13 -2.80 -28.65 -5.05
CA LYS A 13 -3.59 -29.64 -5.79
C LYS A 13 -3.70 -30.97 -5.02
N ALA A 14 -2.61 -31.47 -4.46
CA ALA A 14 -2.60 -32.72 -3.68
C ALA A 14 -3.44 -32.62 -2.40
N LEU A 15 -3.50 -31.44 -1.79
CA LEU A 15 -4.30 -31.15 -0.60
C LEU A 15 -5.74 -30.72 -0.93
N ASN A 16 -6.12 -30.70 -2.22
CA ASN A 16 -7.43 -30.25 -2.72
C ASN A 16 -7.86 -28.88 -2.17
N ILE A 17 -6.91 -27.95 -2.05
CA ILE A 17 -7.17 -26.61 -1.53
C ILE A 17 -7.53 -25.69 -2.70
N SER A 18 -8.72 -25.89 -3.26
CA SER A 18 -9.20 -25.02 -4.33
C SER A 18 -9.44 -23.59 -3.86
N GLU A 19 -9.61 -23.36 -2.56
CA GLU A 19 -9.96 -22.05 -2.00
C GLU A 19 -8.82 -21.02 -2.09
N ILE A 20 -7.56 -21.46 -2.24
CA ILE A 20 -6.41 -20.57 -2.45
C ILE A 20 -5.93 -20.57 -3.90
N ALA A 21 -6.63 -21.22 -4.83
CA ALA A 21 -6.25 -21.18 -6.24
C ALA A 21 -6.18 -19.72 -6.74
N GLY A 22 -5.17 -19.38 -7.54
CA GLY A 22 -4.98 -18.02 -8.05
C GLY A 22 -4.07 -17.11 -7.22
N TRP A 23 -3.40 -17.62 -6.18
CA TRP A 23 -2.39 -16.87 -5.43
C TRP A 23 -1.22 -16.36 -6.30
N ASP A 24 -0.96 -17.02 -7.42
CA ASP A 24 0.02 -16.64 -8.45
C ASP A 24 -0.61 -15.93 -9.66
N ARG A 25 -1.86 -15.46 -9.53
CA ARG A 25 -2.55 -14.76 -10.62
C ARG A 25 -1.79 -13.51 -11.00
N TRP A 26 -1.57 -13.35 -12.31
CA TRP A 26 -1.18 -12.08 -12.89
C TRP A 26 -2.40 -11.15 -12.93
N ASN A 27 -2.52 -10.27 -11.93
CA ASN A 27 -3.65 -9.34 -11.80
C ASN A 27 -3.26 -7.92 -12.24
N SER A 28 -4.21 -6.98 -12.23
CA SER A 28 -3.96 -5.59 -12.65
C SER A 28 -2.91 -4.88 -11.79
N PHE A 29 -2.79 -5.22 -10.50
CA PHE A 29 -1.72 -4.70 -9.65
C PHE A 29 -0.34 -5.14 -10.14
N THR A 30 -0.16 -6.43 -10.43
CA THR A 30 1.06 -6.97 -11.02
C THR A 30 1.40 -6.27 -12.34
N GLU A 31 0.42 -6.15 -13.25
CA GLU A 31 0.60 -5.46 -14.54
C GLU A 31 1.11 -4.02 -14.34
N THR A 32 0.52 -3.28 -13.40
CA THR A 32 0.93 -1.91 -13.11
C THR A 32 2.31 -1.83 -12.44
N ILE A 33 2.59 -2.65 -11.42
CA ILE A 33 3.87 -2.58 -10.71
C ILE A 33 5.06 -3.05 -11.56
N ILE A 34 4.84 -3.99 -12.48
CA ILE A 34 5.91 -4.50 -13.36
C ILE A 34 6.00 -3.69 -14.65
N GLY A 35 4.89 -3.55 -15.38
CA GLY A 35 4.84 -3.00 -16.73
C GLY A 35 4.38 -1.55 -16.83
N PHE A 36 3.97 -0.94 -15.71
CA PHE A 36 3.31 0.37 -15.66
C PHE A 36 2.13 0.50 -16.64
N ASP A 37 1.35 -0.57 -16.74
CA ASP A 37 0.22 -0.64 -17.68
C ASP A 37 -1.06 -1.16 -17.00
N LEU A 38 -2.13 -1.15 -17.77
CA LEU A 38 -3.43 -1.72 -17.43
C LEU A 38 -3.70 -2.95 -18.30
N PRO A 39 -4.36 -3.98 -17.76
CA PRO A 39 -4.81 -5.09 -18.59
C PRO A 39 -5.86 -4.62 -19.60
N SER A 40 -5.98 -5.36 -20.70
CA SER A 40 -6.93 -5.03 -21.78
C SER A 40 -8.40 -5.13 -21.38
N GLN A 41 -8.73 -5.93 -20.35
CA GLN A 41 -10.09 -6.08 -19.85
C GLN A 41 -10.36 -5.11 -18.69
N GLN A 42 -11.26 -4.16 -18.91
CA GLN A 42 -11.53 -3.09 -17.94
C GLN A 42 -12.14 -3.58 -16.63
N ASP A 43 -12.88 -4.69 -16.62
CA ASP A 43 -13.56 -5.19 -15.42
C ASP A 43 -12.60 -5.88 -14.43
N GLU A 44 -11.32 -6.01 -14.78
CA GLU A 44 -10.30 -6.66 -13.94
C GLU A 44 -9.34 -5.67 -13.26
N ILE A 45 -9.64 -4.36 -13.32
CA ILE A 45 -8.71 -3.30 -12.88
C ILE A 45 -9.09 -2.75 -11.51
N VAL A 46 -8.19 -2.93 -10.54
CA VAL A 46 -8.27 -2.34 -9.19
C VAL A 46 -8.05 -0.83 -9.22
N GLU A 47 -8.61 -0.09 -8.25
CA GLU A 47 -8.54 1.38 -8.25
C GLU A 47 -7.10 1.91 -8.22
N PHE A 48 -6.21 1.21 -7.49
CA PHE A 48 -4.78 1.53 -7.46
C PHE A 48 -4.18 1.59 -8.88
N SER A 49 -4.42 0.56 -9.69
CA SER A 49 -3.87 0.48 -11.05
C SER A 49 -4.41 1.60 -11.93
N ARG A 50 -5.74 1.85 -11.88
CA ARG A 50 -6.38 2.93 -12.65
C ARG A 50 -5.78 4.29 -12.32
N GLU A 51 -5.66 4.58 -11.03
CA GLU A 51 -5.08 5.83 -10.55
C GLU A 51 -3.67 6.03 -11.07
N ASN A 52 -2.77 5.08 -10.84
CA ASN A 52 -1.35 5.25 -11.14
C ASN A 52 -1.11 5.47 -12.63
N VAL A 53 -1.75 4.67 -13.47
CA VAL A 53 -1.59 4.80 -14.93
C VAL A 53 -2.23 6.09 -15.45
N ALA A 54 -3.39 6.48 -14.92
CA ALA A 54 -4.05 7.73 -15.28
C ALA A 54 -3.24 8.95 -14.83
N ALA A 55 -2.66 8.92 -13.63
CA ALA A 55 -1.82 10.00 -13.08
C ALA A 55 -0.65 10.32 -14.01
N PHE A 56 0.09 9.30 -14.44
CA PHE A 56 1.20 9.45 -15.37
C PHE A 56 0.75 9.96 -16.75
N THR A 57 -0.33 9.40 -17.28
CA THR A 57 -0.85 9.79 -18.60
C THR A 57 -1.39 11.23 -18.61
N ALA A 58 -1.96 11.69 -17.50
CA ALA A 58 -2.55 13.02 -17.37
C ALA A 58 -1.55 14.10 -16.92
N THR A 59 -0.26 13.75 -16.76
CA THR A 59 0.72 14.72 -16.27
C THR A 59 0.93 15.84 -17.30
N VAL A 60 0.84 17.09 -16.84
CA VAL A 60 1.04 18.28 -17.66
C VAL A 60 2.52 18.71 -17.59
N PRO A 61 3.23 18.83 -18.72
CA PRO A 61 4.61 19.30 -18.73
C PRO A 61 4.75 20.66 -18.04
N GLY A 62 5.76 20.79 -17.18
CA GLY A 62 6.01 22.02 -16.42
C GLY A 62 5.14 22.22 -15.17
N ASP A 63 4.22 21.29 -14.86
CA ASP A 63 3.51 21.27 -13.57
C ASP A 63 4.25 20.36 -12.57
N TYR A 64 4.38 20.82 -11.33
CA TYR A 64 4.99 20.04 -10.24
C TYR A 64 4.03 18.95 -9.71
N TYR A 65 2.76 19.02 -10.07
CA TYR A 65 1.74 18.15 -9.52
C TYR A 65 1.79 16.75 -10.12
N TYR A 66 2.04 15.76 -9.27
CA TYR A 66 1.83 14.35 -9.55
C TYR A 66 1.06 13.73 -8.37
N PRO A 67 -0.17 13.21 -8.58
CA PRO A 67 -0.93 12.60 -7.51
C PRO A 67 -0.30 11.27 -7.09
N ILE A 68 0.00 11.14 -5.80
CA ILE A 68 0.50 9.91 -5.19
C ILE A 68 -0.56 9.40 -4.20
N GLY A 69 -1.32 8.38 -4.58
CA GLY A 69 -2.30 7.75 -3.69
C GLY A 69 -1.67 6.77 -2.72
N GLN A 70 -1.12 5.67 -3.23
CA GLN A 70 -0.52 4.60 -2.41
C GLN A 70 0.90 4.27 -2.86
N VAL A 71 1.79 4.09 -1.90
CA VAL A 71 3.20 3.71 -2.12
C VAL A 71 3.48 2.45 -1.32
N PHE A 72 4.02 1.42 -1.98
CA PHE A 72 4.28 0.12 -1.40
C PHE A 72 5.73 -0.06 -0.98
N GLU A 73 5.96 -0.89 0.03
CA GLU A 73 7.29 -1.29 0.47
C GLU A 73 8.03 -2.13 -0.61
N PRO A 74 9.38 -2.13 -0.64
CA PRO A 74 10.15 -2.92 -1.59
C PRO A 74 9.80 -4.41 -1.60
N ASP A 75 9.43 -4.95 -0.43
CA ASP A 75 9.06 -6.36 -0.27
C ASP A 75 7.79 -6.74 -1.04
N VAL A 76 6.92 -5.79 -1.37
CA VAL A 76 5.74 -6.05 -2.21
C VAL A 76 6.16 -6.28 -3.66
N VAL A 77 7.11 -5.49 -4.18
CA VAL A 77 7.66 -5.71 -5.52
C VAL A 77 8.43 -7.04 -5.56
N ARG A 78 9.18 -7.34 -4.49
CA ARG A 78 9.85 -8.64 -4.34
C ARG A 78 8.87 -9.80 -4.36
N GLU A 79 7.77 -9.71 -3.62
CA GLU A 79 6.71 -10.73 -3.64
C GLU A 79 6.18 -10.95 -5.07
N VAL A 80 5.87 -9.88 -5.80
CA VAL A 80 5.42 -9.99 -7.20
C VAL A 80 6.48 -10.65 -8.10
N CYS A 81 7.74 -10.25 -7.97
CA CYS A 81 8.83 -10.86 -8.75
C CYS A 81 8.96 -12.34 -8.43
N ASP A 82 8.91 -12.69 -7.14
CA ASP A 82 9.06 -14.05 -6.65
C ASP A 82 7.93 -14.94 -7.17
N LEU A 83 6.67 -14.45 -7.12
CA LEU A 83 5.46 -15.12 -7.61
C LEU A 83 5.51 -15.46 -9.10
N HIS A 84 6.17 -14.62 -9.91
CA HIS A 84 6.20 -14.75 -11.36
C HIS A 84 7.56 -15.16 -11.93
N GLY A 85 8.55 -15.42 -11.07
CA GLY A 85 9.90 -15.82 -11.49
C GLY A 85 10.65 -14.72 -12.24
N LEU A 86 10.41 -13.46 -11.90
CA LEU A 86 11.09 -12.31 -12.46
C LEU A 86 12.32 -11.96 -11.61
N ASP A 87 13.34 -11.37 -12.22
CA ASP A 87 14.47 -10.83 -11.49
C ASP A 87 14.11 -9.50 -10.84
N TYR A 88 14.29 -9.41 -9.52
CA TYR A 88 13.93 -8.23 -8.74
C TYR A 88 14.78 -7.00 -9.11
N GLU A 89 16.07 -7.18 -9.38
CA GLU A 89 16.95 -6.08 -9.76
C GLU A 89 16.55 -5.55 -11.15
N ASP A 90 16.31 -6.43 -12.11
CA ASP A 90 15.89 -6.02 -13.45
C ASP A 90 14.54 -5.29 -13.43
N VAL A 91 13.57 -5.76 -12.64
CA VAL A 91 12.28 -5.06 -12.48
C VAL A 91 12.47 -3.69 -11.82
N THR A 92 13.24 -3.61 -10.74
CA THR A 92 13.42 -2.36 -9.98
C THR A 92 14.29 -1.33 -10.69
N MET A 93 15.17 -1.78 -11.58
CA MET A 93 16.00 -0.94 -12.43
C MET A 93 15.39 -0.71 -13.83
N LEU A 94 14.13 -1.12 -14.04
CA LEU A 94 13.41 -1.03 -15.32
C LEU A 94 14.17 -1.67 -16.49
N ARG A 95 14.96 -2.73 -16.28
CA ARG A 95 15.74 -3.41 -17.34
C ARG A 95 14.95 -4.48 -18.09
N THR A 96 13.79 -4.89 -17.58
CA THR A 96 12.91 -5.87 -18.22
C THR A 96 12.13 -5.28 -19.40
N HIS A 97 11.59 -6.15 -20.27
CA HIS A 97 10.74 -5.75 -21.40
C HIS A 97 9.40 -5.21 -20.87
N GLY A 98 9.36 -3.94 -20.52
CA GLY A 98 8.13 -3.24 -20.16
C GLY A 98 7.38 -2.73 -21.39
N GLY A 99 6.12 -2.33 -21.18
CA GLY A 99 5.30 -1.70 -22.22
C GLY A 99 5.80 -0.31 -22.60
N GLU A 100 4.98 0.40 -23.39
CA GLU A 100 5.26 1.75 -23.88
C GLU A 100 5.65 2.73 -22.74
N ARG A 101 4.95 2.68 -21.60
CA ARG A 101 5.19 3.61 -20.48
C ARG A 101 6.48 3.33 -19.71
N VAL A 102 6.92 2.08 -19.60
CA VAL A 102 8.23 1.77 -19.00
C VAL A 102 9.34 2.28 -19.91
N SER A 103 9.18 2.12 -21.24
CA SER A 103 10.11 2.69 -22.21
C SER A 103 10.16 4.22 -22.10
N GLU A 104 9.00 4.87 -21.95
CA GLU A 104 8.93 6.32 -21.71
C GLU A 104 9.64 6.75 -20.41
N LEU A 105 9.49 6.00 -19.31
CA LEU A 105 10.21 6.26 -18.06
C LEU A 105 11.74 6.15 -18.25
N GLN A 106 12.21 5.13 -18.98
CA GLN A 106 13.63 4.98 -19.30
C GLN A 106 14.14 6.17 -20.14
N GLU A 107 13.41 6.58 -21.17
CA GLU A 107 13.79 7.73 -22.00
C GLU A 107 13.85 9.05 -21.21
N ARG A 108 13.00 9.20 -20.18
CA ARG A 108 13.06 10.35 -19.25
C ARG A 108 14.26 10.23 -18.30
N LEU A 109 14.56 9.04 -17.79
CA LEU A 109 15.73 8.77 -16.94
C LEU A 109 17.06 9.12 -17.63
N ASP A 110 17.17 8.81 -18.93
CA ASP A 110 18.35 9.10 -19.74
C ASP A 110 18.59 10.61 -19.93
N ARG A 111 17.55 11.43 -19.78
CA ARG A 111 17.58 12.88 -20.02
C ARG A 111 17.43 13.73 -18.76
N VAL A 112 17.43 13.15 -17.57
CA VAL A 112 17.13 13.84 -16.29
C VAL A 112 17.96 15.11 -16.05
N GLU A 113 19.23 15.12 -16.47
CA GLU A 113 20.12 16.28 -16.31
C GLU A 113 19.69 17.50 -17.13
N SER A 114 18.94 17.27 -18.21
CA SER A 114 18.39 18.31 -19.08
C SER A 114 16.93 18.65 -18.80
N MET A 115 16.29 17.98 -17.84
CA MET A 115 14.88 18.19 -17.51
C MET A 115 14.70 19.40 -16.58
N ASP A 116 13.62 20.15 -16.82
CA ASP A 116 13.17 21.22 -15.94
C ASP A 116 12.72 20.67 -14.58
N ASP A 117 12.73 21.54 -13.56
CA ASP A 117 12.42 21.18 -12.16
C ASP A 117 11.10 20.39 -12.00
N PRO A 118 9.97 20.80 -12.60
CA PRO A 118 8.71 20.09 -12.45
C PRO A 118 8.77 18.66 -13.01
N ASP A 119 9.40 18.49 -14.17
CA ASP A 119 9.45 17.19 -14.84
C ASP A 119 10.34 16.20 -14.07
N VAL A 120 11.39 16.67 -13.40
CA VAL A 120 12.21 15.85 -12.50
C VAL A 120 11.39 15.35 -11.30
N VAL A 121 10.59 16.24 -10.69
CA VAL A 121 9.71 15.88 -9.57
C VAL A 121 8.65 14.86 -10.00
N VAL A 122 8.04 15.07 -11.17
CA VAL A 122 7.07 14.13 -11.77
C VAL A 122 7.71 12.77 -12.01
N LEU A 123 8.89 12.72 -12.63
CA LEU A 123 9.60 11.46 -12.89
C LEU A 123 9.90 10.71 -11.59
N ALA A 124 10.44 11.41 -10.58
CA ALA A 124 10.71 10.81 -9.28
C ALA A 124 9.43 10.32 -8.59
N SER A 125 8.33 11.06 -8.70
CA SER A 125 7.02 10.68 -8.13
C SER A 125 6.46 9.42 -8.80
N ALA A 126 6.52 9.32 -10.12
CA ALA A 126 6.11 8.13 -10.86
C ALA A 126 6.93 6.89 -10.47
N LEU A 127 8.25 7.05 -10.35
CA LEU A 127 9.14 5.99 -9.88
C LEU A 127 8.81 5.56 -8.44
N VAL A 128 8.48 6.50 -7.55
CA VAL A 128 8.03 6.23 -6.17
C VAL A 128 6.73 5.43 -6.17
N THR A 129 5.75 5.76 -7.01
CA THR A 129 4.48 5.00 -7.09
C THR A 129 4.66 3.55 -7.53
N LEU A 130 5.71 3.28 -8.31
CA LEU A 130 6.12 1.95 -8.72
C LEU A 130 7.14 1.31 -7.76
N SER A 131 7.42 1.93 -6.61
CA SER A 131 8.42 1.47 -5.64
C SER A 131 9.84 1.32 -6.23
N ARG A 132 10.19 2.10 -7.26
CA ARG A 132 11.53 2.20 -7.87
C ARG A 132 12.40 3.20 -7.10
N PHE A 133 12.55 2.96 -5.80
CA PHE A 133 13.12 3.93 -4.86
C PHE A 133 14.57 4.30 -5.13
N GLU A 134 15.38 3.36 -5.61
CA GLU A 134 16.78 3.64 -5.98
C GLU A 134 16.86 4.59 -7.19
N LEU A 135 16.10 4.31 -8.24
CA LEU A 135 16.00 5.20 -9.41
C LEU A 135 15.44 6.57 -9.03
N ALA A 136 14.37 6.62 -8.23
CA ALA A 136 13.81 7.88 -7.75
C ALA A 136 14.83 8.71 -6.95
N SER A 137 15.60 8.06 -6.07
CA SER A 137 16.66 8.72 -5.30
C SER A 137 17.76 9.25 -6.23
N SER A 138 18.19 8.45 -7.21
CA SER A 138 19.18 8.87 -8.21
C SER A 138 18.73 10.09 -9.02
N VAL A 139 17.47 10.11 -9.45
CA VAL A 139 16.84 11.26 -10.14
C VAL A 139 16.92 12.53 -9.27
N LEU A 140 16.52 12.42 -8.00
CA LEU A 140 16.53 13.57 -7.08
C LEU A 140 17.94 14.07 -6.75
N THR A 141 18.95 13.18 -6.73
CA THR A 141 20.35 13.57 -6.51
C THR A 141 20.97 14.23 -7.73
N ARG A 142 20.71 13.70 -8.94
CA ARG A 142 21.26 14.24 -10.21
C ARG A 142 20.71 15.62 -10.56
N ALA A 143 19.56 15.98 -10.00
CA ALA A 143 18.90 17.26 -10.24
C ALA A 143 19.74 18.48 -9.82
N GLY A 144 20.61 18.36 -8.81
CA GLY A 144 21.46 19.46 -8.35
C GLY A 144 20.72 20.55 -7.57
N ASP A 145 21.28 21.76 -7.56
CA ASP A 145 20.75 22.91 -6.81
C ASP A 145 19.69 23.65 -7.64
N ARG A 146 18.44 23.62 -7.17
CA ARG A 146 17.23 24.02 -7.92
C ARG A 146 16.34 24.96 -7.09
N GLY A 147 15.24 25.46 -7.67
CA GLY A 147 14.37 26.45 -7.04
C GLY A 147 13.73 26.00 -5.72
N ALA A 148 13.20 26.94 -4.92
CA ALA A 148 12.65 26.63 -3.59
C ALA A 148 11.47 25.66 -3.67
N ARG A 149 10.62 25.81 -4.69
CA ARG A 149 9.53 24.87 -4.98
C ARG A 149 10.03 23.43 -5.20
N PHE A 150 11.08 23.26 -6.00
CA PHE A 150 11.71 21.96 -6.23
C PHE A 150 12.27 21.38 -4.93
N GLN A 151 12.97 22.19 -4.14
CA GLN A 151 13.56 21.73 -2.87
C GLN A 151 12.51 21.17 -1.91
N PHE A 152 11.33 21.79 -1.85
CA PHE A 152 10.21 21.28 -1.07
C PHE A 152 9.71 19.90 -1.57
N GLU A 153 9.43 19.78 -2.87
CA GLU A 153 8.93 18.52 -3.42
C GLU A 153 9.98 17.40 -3.34
N ALA A 154 11.25 17.71 -3.59
CA ALA A 154 12.35 16.77 -3.44
C ALA A 154 12.55 16.31 -1.98
N ALA A 155 12.45 17.22 -1.01
CA ALA A 155 12.50 16.87 0.41
C ALA A 155 11.34 15.96 0.81
N LEU A 156 10.13 16.24 0.32
CA LEU A 156 8.95 15.42 0.60
C LEU A 156 9.09 14.01 0.00
N LEU A 157 9.56 13.91 -1.24
CA LEU A 157 9.83 12.62 -1.89
C LEU A 157 10.95 11.84 -1.18
N ARG A 158 12.03 12.49 -0.75
CA ARG A 158 13.08 11.86 0.07
C ARG A 158 12.52 11.29 1.37
N TYR A 159 11.64 12.02 2.04
CA TYR A 159 10.94 11.52 3.22
C TYR A 159 10.09 10.28 2.90
N ILE A 160 9.29 10.30 1.83
CA ILE A 160 8.45 9.17 1.41
C ILE A 160 9.31 7.93 1.08
N ILE A 161 10.40 8.12 0.33
CA ILE A 161 11.36 7.06 -0.01
C ILE A 161 11.98 6.47 1.25
N GLY A 162 12.50 7.32 2.14
CA GLY A 162 13.10 6.87 3.39
C GLY A 162 12.10 6.10 4.25
N ASN A 163 10.87 6.61 4.39
CA ASN A 163 9.82 5.94 5.15
C ASN A 163 9.55 4.51 4.67
N ARG A 164 9.52 4.29 3.36
CA ARG A 164 9.22 2.98 2.76
C ARG A 164 10.40 2.02 2.76
N THR A 165 11.63 2.53 2.76
CA THR A 165 12.85 1.71 2.67
C THR A 165 13.52 1.46 4.02
N GLN A 166 13.36 2.37 4.99
CA GLN A 166 14.03 2.31 6.30
C GLN A 166 13.05 2.01 7.45
N GLY A 167 11.76 2.22 7.27
CA GLY A 167 10.74 1.98 8.29
C GLY A 167 11.06 2.69 9.61
N ARG A 168 11.17 1.92 10.71
CA ARG A 168 11.50 2.47 12.05
C ARG A 168 12.92 3.04 12.18
N GLY A 169 13.80 2.75 11.23
CA GLY A 169 15.16 3.32 11.16
C GLY A 169 15.25 4.64 10.41
N LEU A 170 14.12 5.24 10.02
CA LEU A 170 14.07 6.49 9.26
C LEU A 170 14.81 7.63 9.95
N ASP A 171 15.65 8.35 9.20
CA ASP A 171 16.27 9.59 9.67
C ASP A 171 15.20 10.64 10.01
N VAL A 172 15.11 10.98 11.29
CA VAL A 172 14.18 11.97 11.85
C VAL A 172 14.37 13.37 11.24
N ASN A 173 15.53 13.67 10.67
CA ASN A 173 15.83 14.97 10.07
C ASN A 173 15.17 15.18 8.71
N LEU A 174 14.69 14.13 8.04
CA LEU A 174 14.06 14.26 6.72
C LEU A 174 12.79 15.12 6.78
N MET A 175 11.97 14.95 7.83
CA MET A 175 10.77 15.79 7.98
C MET A 175 11.12 17.23 8.41
N SER A 176 12.22 17.42 9.13
CA SER A 176 12.75 18.75 9.42
C SER A 176 13.20 19.48 8.14
N GLU A 177 13.71 18.76 7.14
CA GLU A 177 14.02 19.31 5.81
C GLU A 177 12.76 19.77 5.05
N VAL A 178 11.69 18.97 5.09
CA VAL A 178 10.38 19.36 4.53
C VAL A 178 9.87 20.63 5.21
N ARG A 179 9.93 20.71 6.54
CA ARG A 179 9.52 21.91 7.29
C ARG A 179 10.34 23.14 6.88
N ARG A 180 11.66 22.99 6.72
CA ARG A 180 12.55 24.10 6.36
C ARG A 180 12.25 24.66 4.98
N THR A 181 12.02 23.79 4.00
CA THR A 181 11.73 24.17 2.61
C THR A 181 10.30 24.68 2.43
N ALA A 182 9.37 24.20 3.24
CA ALA A 182 7.98 24.67 3.31
C ALA A 182 7.82 26.14 3.73
N ALA A 183 8.84 26.73 4.38
CA ALA A 183 8.80 28.13 4.80
C ALA A 183 8.93 29.13 3.63
N SER A 184 9.20 28.66 2.41
CA SER A 184 9.26 29.50 1.21
C SER A 184 7.85 29.88 0.72
N GLN A 185 7.70 31.09 0.17
CA GLN A 185 6.41 31.57 -0.35
C GLN A 185 6.00 30.92 -1.70
N GLU A 186 6.85 30.06 -2.27
CA GLU A 186 6.62 29.42 -3.57
C GLU A 186 5.81 28.11 -3.46
N VAL A 187 5.55 27.60 -2.25
CA VAL A 187 4.80 26.36 -2.04
C VAL A 187 3.29 26.64 -2.03
N PRO A 188 2.50 26.06 -2.95
CA PRO A 188 1.05 26.20 -2.95
C PRO A 188 0.44 25.62 -1.66
N ALA A 189 -0.60 26.30 -1.15
CA ALA A 189 -1.25 25.94 0.12
C ALA A 189 -1.72 24.47 0.17
N HIS A 190 -2.23 23.93 -0.94
CA HIS A 190 -2.69 22.54 -1.01
C HIS A 190 -1.55 21.53 -0.87
N ARG A 191 -0.37 21.83 -1.42
CA ARG A 191 0.82 20.98 -1.29
C ARG A 191 1.42 21.03 0.10
N LEU A 192 1.42 22.22 0.71
CA LEU A 192 1.76 22.35 2.13
C LEU A 192 0.82 21.50 3.00
N LEU A 193 -0.49 21.51 2.68
CA LEU A 193 -1.48 20.71 3.39
C LEU A 193 -1.24 19.19 3.26
N ASP A 194 -0.83 18.72 2.08
CA ASP A 194 -0.47 17.32 1.85
C ASP A 194 0.72 16.90 2.74
N ALA A 195 1.77 17.73 2.81
CA ALA A 195 2.91 17.51 3.72
C ALA A 195 2.49 17.52 5.21
N CYS A 196 1.56 18.41 5.58
CA CYS A 196 1.01 18.44 6.94
C CYS A 196 0.30 17.13 7.28
N SER A 197 -0.50 16.58 6.35
CA SER A 197 -1.18 15.28 6.55
C SER A 197 -0.16 14.16 6.75
N ILE A 198 0.87 14.08 5.89
CA ILE A 198 1.94 13.09 5.98
C ILE A 198 2.65 13.15 7.34
N ALA A 199 3.05 14.34 7.79
CA ALA A 199 3.74 14.50 9.07
C ALA A 199 2.89 14.05 10.27
N VAL A 200 1.59 14.38 10.28
CA VAL A 200 0.65 13.96 11.33
C VAL A 200 0.52 12.44 11.38
N VAL A 201 0.24 11.82 10.23
CA VAL A 201 0.03 10.36 10.14
C VAL A 201 1.27 9.60 10.60
N TRP A 202 2.46 10.00 10.17
CA TRP A 202 3.68 9.26 10.46
C TRP A 202 4.23 9.48 11.87
N TYR A 203 4.02 10.67 12.44
CA TYR A 203 4.29 10.89 13.87
C TYR A 203 3.46 9.94 14.74
N LEU A 204 2.15 9.85 14.48
CA LEU A 204 1.23 9.00 15.26
C LEU A 204 1.47 7.50 15.02
N LYS A 205 2.04 7.11 13.88
CA LYS A 205 2.53 5.75 13.64
C LYS A 205 3.91 5.47 14.27
N GLY A 206 4.54 6.47 14.90
CA GLY A 206 5.83 6.35 15.55
C GLY A 206 7.02 6.24 14.58
N VAL A 207 6.95 6.91 13.42
CA VAL A 207 7.96 6.77 12.36
C VAL A 207 8.56 8.12 11.94
N GLY A 208 9.83 8.34 12.30
CA GLY A 208 10.71 9.34 11.68
C GLY A 208 10.21 10.80 11.62
N VAL A 209 9.35 11.21 12.56
CA VAL A 209 8.90 12.60 12.72
C VAL A 209 9.11 13.00 14.16
N THR A 210 9.75 14.15 14.40
CA THR A 210 9.93 14.68 15.75
C THR A 210 8.62 15.27 16.28
N LYS A 211 8.48 15.36 17.60
CA LYS A 211 7.34 16.03 18.22
C LYS A 211 7.24 17.51 17.78
N GLU A 212 8.38 18.19 17.64
CA GLU A 212 8.41 19.58 17.19
C GLU A 212 7.86 19.74 15.77
N ASP A 213 8.33 18.90 14.84
CA ASP A 213 7.84 18.93 13.45
C ASP A 213 6.35 18.59 13.40
N PHE A 214 5.92 17.54 14.11
CA PHE A 214 4.51 17.17 14.22
C PHE A 214 3.63 18.34 14.67
N GLU A 215 4.00 18.99 15.78
CA GLU A 215 3.24 20.12 16.32
C GLU A 215 3.21 21.31 15.36
N TRP A 216 4.31 21.56 14.65
CA TRP A 216 4.35 22.60 13.61
C TRP A 216 3.39 22.27 12.46
N PHE A 217 3.50 21.08 11.86
CA PHE A 217 2.65 20.67 10.74
C PHE A 217 1.16 20.59 11.13
N ALA A 218 0.84 20.12 12.33
CA ALA A 218 -0.53 20.07 12.83
C ALA A 218 -1.15 21.48 12.96
N ARG A 219 -0.38 22.47 13.44
CA ARG A 219 -0.86 23.87 13.49
C ARG A 219 -0.94 24.49 12.10
N THR A 220 0.09 24.33 11.28
CA THR A 220 0.16 24.89 9.92
C THR A 220 -0.99 24.40 9.04
N GLY A 221 -1.27 23.09 9.03
CA GLY A 221 -2.37 22.54 8.23
C GLY A 221 -3.74 23.07 8.67
N ASN A 222 -3.96 23.25 9.98
CA ASN A 222 -5.20 23.86 10.49
C ASN A 222 -5.33 25.32 10.02
N THR A 223 -4.26 26.11 10.08
CA THR A 223 -4.25 27.49 9.56
C THR A 223 -4.56 27.52 8.08
N VAL A 224 -3.92 26.66 7.28
CA VAL A 224 -4.13 26.57 5.83
C VAL A 224 -5.61 26.30 5.50
N VAL A 225 -6.25 25.34 6.18
CA VAL A 225 -7.68 25.04 5.97
C VAL A 225 -8.58 26.18 6.42
N LEU A 226 -8.28 26.85 7.53
CA LEU A 226 -9.08 27.98 8.02
C LEU A 226 -9.01 29.20 7.10
N GLU A 227 -7.83 29.50 6.56
CA GLU A 227 -7.60 30.68 5.72
C GLU A 227 -8.01 30.47 4.26
N HIS A 228 -7.82 29.25 3.75
CA HIS A 228 -7.98 28.95 2.32
C HIS A 228 -9.05 27.91 2.00
N GLY A 229 -9.76 27.34 2.98
CA GLY A 229 -10.50 26.08 2.86
C GLY A 229 -11.29 25.87 1.55
N LYS A 230 -12.10 26.84 1.11
CA LYS A 230 -12.89 26.72 -0.14
C LYS A 230 -12.08 26.79 -1.44
N LYS A 231 -10.83 27.27 -1.37
CA LYS A 231 -9.89 27.41 -2.50
C LYS A 231 -8.90 26.25 -2.58
N ILE A 232 -8.85 25.39 -1.56
CA ILE A 232 -8.01 24.19 -1.56
C ILE A 232 -8.77 23.10 -2.33
N PRO A 233 -8.11 22.38 -3.26
CA PRO A 233 -8.71 21.23 -3.91
C PRO A 233 -9.25 20.21 -2.90
N ALA A 234 -10.43 19.67 -3.17
CA ALA A 234 -11.11 18.75 -2.26
C ALA A 234 -10.29 17.47 -1.98
N VAL A 235 -9.39 17.13 -2.90
CA VAL A 235 -8.39 16.06 -2.73
C VAL A 235 -7.52 16.28 -1.48
N SER A 236 -6.86 17.43 -1.38
CA SER A 236 -5.94 17.73 -0.28
C SER A 236 -6.68 17.88 1.05
N THR A 237 -7.91 18.42 1.04
CA THR A 237 -8.72 18.50 2.27
C THR A 237 -9.17 17.12 2.74
N SER A 238 -9.53 16.20 1.83
CA SER A 238 -9.86 14.82 2.20
C SER A 238 -8.68 14.12 2.87
N ALA A 239 -7.49 14.19 2.28
CA ALA A 239 -6.28 13.63 2.86
C ALA A 239 -5.93 14.26 4.22
N TRP A 240 -6.07 15.57 4.36
CA TRP A 240 -5.85 16.27 5.62
C TRP A 240 -6.78 15.79 6.72
N TYR A 241 -8.10 15.79 6.48
CA TYR A 241 -9.09 15.43 7.50
C TYR A 241 -8.92 13.99 7.98
N ARG A 242 -8.58 13.04 7.10
CA ARG A 242 -8.21 11.67 7.52
C ARG A 242 -6.96 11.66 8.39
N GLY A 243 -5.92 12.43 8.01
CA GLY A 243 -4.69 12.55 8.78
C GLY A 243 -4.94 13.10 10.18
N VAL A 244 -5.62 14.24 10.31
CA VAL A 244 -5.88 14.85 11.63
C VAL A 244 -6.92 14.10 12.47
N ALA A 245 -7.77 13.27 11.87
CA ALA A 245 -8.67 12.39 12.63
C ALA A 245 -7.89 11.41 13.53
N MET A 246 -6.63 11.11 13.21
CA MET A 246 -5.79 10.25 14.05
C MET A 246 -5.44 10.90 15.41
N ILE A 247 -5.46 12.23 15.51
CA ILE A 247 -5.13 12.96 16.76
C ILE A 247 -6.15 12.65 17.89
N PRO A 248 -7.47 12.85 17.69
CA PRO A 248 -8.46 12.42 18.69
C PRO A 248 -8.55 10.89 18.80
N ALA A 249 -8.29 10.14 17.75
CA ALA A 249 -8.30 8.68 17.79
C ALA A 249 -7.27 8.11 18.79
N GLU A 250 -6.08 8.70 18.84
CA GLU A 250 -5.00 8.29 19.75
C GLU A 250 -5.40 8.36 21.24
N ILE A 251 -6.30 9.28 21.59
CA ILE A 251 -6.83 9.43 22.96
C ILE A 251 -8.22 8.78 23.14
N GLY A 252 -8.71 8.05 22.13
CA GLY A 252 -10.01 7.36 22.18
C GLY A 252 -11.23 8.27 22.04
N ASP A 253 -11.09 9.49 21.52
CA ASP A 253 -12.22 10.41 21.31
C ASP A 253 -12.98 10.05 20.01
N VAL A 254 -13.92 9.11 20.15
CA VAL A 254 -14.75 8.60 19.05
C VAL A 254 -15.53 9.71 18.35
N SER A 255 -16.13 10.63 19.11
CA SER A 255 -17.01 11.67 18.56
C SER A 255 -16.25 12.62 17.64
N ARG A 256 -15.10 13.12 18.12
CA ARG A 256 -14.27 14.04 17.34
C ARG A 256 -13.58 13.35 16.17
N THR A 257 -13.17 12.09 16.33
CA THR A 257 -12.63 11.27 15.24
C THR A 257 -13.66 11.15 14.12
N ARG A 258 -14.89 10.76 14.44
CA ARG A 258 -15.97 10.63 13.46
C ARG A 258 -16.33 11.95 12.78
N ALA A 259 -16.35 13.06 13.53
CA ALA A 259 -16.59 14.37 12.94
C ALA A 259 -15.57 14.72 11.84
N LEU A 260 -14.27 14.50 12.09
CA LEU A 260 -13.22 14.72 11.10
C LEU A 260 -13.29 13.72 9.94
N MET A 261 -13.61 12.46 10.21
CA MET A 261 -13.80 11.45 9.18
C MET A 261 -15.01 11.75 8.26
N ASN A 262 -16.06 12.39 8.78
CA ASN A 262 -17.17 12.87 7.95
C ASN A 262 -16.74 14.03 7.02
N GLU A 263 -15.90 14.95 7.49
CA GLU A 263 -15.33 16.02 6.63
C GLU A 263 -14.44 15.44 5.52
N ALA A 264 -13.69 14.36 5.82
CA ALA A 264 -12.93 13.63 4.82
C ALA A 264 -13.83 12.99 3.77
N ALA A 265 -14.95 12.39 4.18
CA ALA A 265 -15.94 11.79 3.28
C ALA A 265 -16.58 12.83 2.36
N VAL A 266 -17.01 13.97 2.92
CA VAL A 266 -17.59 15.09 2.16
C VAL A 266 -16.58 15.63 1.14
N SER A 267 -15.30 15.75 1.54
CA SER A 267 -14.24 16.20 0.64
C SER A 267 -13.96 15.19 -0.48
N ALA A 268 -13.93 13.88 -0.17
CA ALA A 268 -13.77 12.85 -1.19
C ALA A 268 -14.93 12.85 -2.20
N GLN A 269 -16.17 12.98 -1.72
CA GLN A 269 -17.36 13.08 -2.56
C GLN A 269 -17.30 14.30 -3.48
N ARG A 270 -16.92 15.48 -2.97
CA ARG A 270 -16.73 16.68 -3.80
C ARG A 270 -15.65 16.49 -4.85
N ALA A 271 -14.52 15.85 -4.49
CA ALA A 271 -13.47 15.58 -5.46
C ALA A 271 -13.96 14.71 -6.63
N MET A 272 -14.84 13.74 -6.35
CA MET A 272 -15.48 12.90 -7.36
C MET A 272 -16.56 13.63 -8.18
N GLU A 273 -17.21 14.64 -7.61
CA GLU A 273 -18.17 15.50 -8.32
C GLU A 273 -17.45 16.50 -9.23
N ASP A 274 -16.29 16.99 -8.81
CA ASP A 274 -15.47 17.96 -9.55
C ASP A 274 -14.64 17.31 -10.67
N SER A 275 -14.39 15.99 -10.61
CA SER A 275 -13.52 15.28 -11.55
C SER A 275 -13.84 13.79 -11.66
N ASP A 276 -13.93 13.30 -12.89
CA ASP A 276 -14.02 11.86 -13.20
C ASP A 276 -12.66 11.13 -13.12
N ALA A 277 -11.58 11.82 -12.69
CA ALA A 277 -10.25 11.22 -12.61
C ALA A 277 -10.23 10.04 -11.62
N PRO A 278 -9.57 8.91 -11.94
CA PRO A 278 -9.48 7.76 -11.03
C PRO A 278 -8.91 8.11 -9.65
N PHE A 279 -8.05 9.13 -9.57
CA PHE A 279 -7.53 9.62 -8.29
C PHE A 279 -8.63 10.10 -7.33
N ALA A 280 -9.68 10.77 -7.84
CA ALA A 280 -10.79 11.22 -7.02
C ALA A 280 -11.57 10.05 -6.42
N ARG A 281 -11.79 8.98 -7.20
CA ARG A 281 -12.41 7.73 -6.73
C ARG A 281 -11.57 7.03 -5.66
N ASN A 282 -10.24 7.04 -5.82
CA ASN A 282 -9.35 6.43 -4.84
C ASN A 282 -9.43 7.11 -3.46
N LEU A 283 -9.73 8.42 -3.39
CA LEU A 283 -9.93 9.10 -2.10
C LEU A 283 -11.10 8.52 -1.30
N HIS A 284 -12.19 8.16 -1.99
CA HIS A 284 -13.33 7.51 -1.34
C HIS A 284 -12.93 6.13 -0.81
N LYS A 285 -12.19 5.34 -1.60
CA LYS A 285 -11.60 4.09 -1.14
C LYS A 285 -10.73 4.29 0.10
N THR A 286 -9.82 5.27 0.11
CA THR A 286 -8.94 5.49 1.28
C THR A 286 -9.72 6.00 2.51
N TYR A 287 -10.83 6.71 2.30
CA TYR A 287 -11.77 7.03 3.38
C TYR A 287 -12.41 5.77 3.97
N LEU A 288 -12.85 4.81 3.14
CA LEU A 288 -13.40 3.54 3.62
C LEU A 288 -12.35 2.73 4.39
N GLU A 289 -11.11 2.61 3.88
CA GLU A 289 -9.98 1.96 4.59
C GLU A 289 -9.69 2.62 5.95
N SER A 290 -9.87 3.93 6.05
CA SER A 290 -9.68 4.68 7.30
C SER A 290 -10.87 4.48 8.25
N SER A 291 -12.09 4.37 7.71
CA SER A 291 -13.32 4.12 8.48
C SER A 291 -13.34 2.72 9.08
N VAL A 292 -12.82 1.72 8.36
CA VAL A 292 -12.58 0.37 8.89
C VAL A 292 -11.70 0.45 10.14
N LYS A 293 -10.54 1.12 10.04
CA LYS A 293 -9.58 1.26 11.14
C LYS A 293 -10.16 2.05 12.32
N GLU A 294 -10.91 3.12 12.07
CA GLU A 294 -11.61 3.86 13.13
C GLU A 294 -12.56 2.96 13.90
N HIS A 295 -13.44 2.24 13.19
CA HIS A 295 -14.44 1.40 13.85
C HIS A 295 -13.83 0.19 14.55
N LEU A 296 -12.73 -0.33 14.01
CA LEU A 296 -12.00 -1.45 14.58
C LEU A 296 -11.25 -1.06 15.87
N TYR A 297 -10.52 0.06 15.87
CA TYR A 297 -9.59 0.39 16.95
C TYR A 297 -10.09 1.46 17.92
N VAL A 298 -10.87 2.43 17.43
CA VAL A 298 -11.31 3.60 18.20
C VAL A 298 -12.68 3.36 18.80
N SER A 299 -13.72 3.20 17.96
CA SER A 299 -15.08 2.96 18.47
C SER A 299 -15.29 1.52 18.94
N ARG A 300 -14.50 0.57 18.40
CA ARG A 300 -14.60 -0.88 18.65
C ARG A 300 -16.03 -1.39 18.45
N ASP A 301 -16.70 -0.85 17.44
CA ASP A 301 -18.09 -1.14 17.11
C ASP A 301 -18.10 -2.19 16.00
N GLU A 302 -18.42 -3.43 16.37
CA GLU A 302 -18.37 -4.58 15.48
C GLU A 302 -19.25 -4.38 14.23
N GLU A 303 -20.49 -3.92 14.42
CA GLU A 303 -21.45 -3.77 13.33
C GLU A 303 -20.94 -2.72 12.33
N LYS A 304 -20.49 -1.57 12.83
CA LYS A 304 -19.95 -0.51 11.97
C LYS A 304 -18.64 -0.90 11.31
N ALA A 305 -17.75 -1.62 12.00
CA ALA A 305 -16.49 -2.09 11.42
C ALA A 305 -16.75 -3.10 10.29
N ILE A 306 -17.68 -4.04 10.49
CA ILE A 306 -18.07 -5.01 9.46
C ILE A 306 -18.73 -4.32 8.28
N GLN A 307 -19.62 -3.35 8.51
CA GLN A 307 -20.28 -2.63 7.43
C GLN A 307 -19.26 -1.82 6.61
N ALA A 308 -18.38 -1.06 7.25
CA ALA A 308 -17.33 -0.31 6.56
C ALA A 308 -16.41 -1.21 5.74
N ALA A 309 -16.07 -2.40 6.26
CA ALA A 309 -15.24 -3.35 5.52
C ALA A 309 -15.98 -3.98 4.32
N LYS A 310 -17.28 -4.26 4.46
CA LYS A 310 -18.12 -4.70 3.34
C LYS A 310 -18.24 -3.63 2.26
N ASP A 311 -18.40 -2.37 2.66
CA ASP A 311 -18.48 -1.24 1.74
C ASP A 311 -17.14 -1.07 0.98
N LEU A 312 -16.00 -1.23 1.67
CA LEU A 312 -14.68 -1.23 1.04
C LEU A 312 -14.50 -2.36 0.02
N VAL A 313 -14.91 -3.58 0.36
CA VAL A 313 -14.88 -4.74 -0.57
C VAL A 313 -15.86 -4.54 -1.73
N ALA A 314 -17.02 -3.92 -1.51
CA ALA A 314 -17.96 -3.62 -2.58
C ALA A 314 -17.40 -2.55 -3.54
N TRP A 315 -16.63 -1.59 -3.01
CA TRP A 315 -16.01 -0.52 -3.80
C TRP A 315 -14.87 -1.02 -4.69
N ASP A 316 -13.97 -1.85 -4.17
CA ASP A 316 -12.84 -2.41 -4.91
C ASP A 316 -12.76 -3.94 -4.69
N PRO A 317 -13.64 -4.72 -5.34
CA PRO A 317 -13.85 -6.15 -5.03
C PRO A 317 -12.71 -7.07 -5.46
N LEU A 318 -11.82 -6.57 -6.32
CA LEU A 318 -10.65 -7.29 -6.82
C LEU A 318 -9.38 -6.96 -6.03
N TRP A 319 -9.44 -6.02 -5.11
CA TRP A 319 -8.30 -5.60 -4.32
C TRP A 319 -8.09 -6.54 -3.13
N SER A 320 -6.97 -7.27 -3.15
CA SER A 320 -6.62 -8.24 -2.08
C SER A 320 -6.62 -7.57 -0.70
N VAL A 321 -6.12 -6.33 -0.61
CA VAL A 321 -6.08 -5.57 0.65
C VAL A 321 -7.47 -5.27 1.18
N SER A 322 -8.46 -4.96 0.33
CA SER A 322 -9.85 -4.75 0.79
C SER A 322 -10.41 -6.00 1.46
N ALA A 323 -10.18 -7.18 0.86
CA ALA A 323 -10.56 -8.45 1.45
C ALA A 323 -9.76 -8.75 2.73
N GLY A 324 -8.45 -8.45 2.74
CA GLY A 324 -7.59 -8.59 3.91
C GLY A 324 -8.03 -7.74 5.10
N GLU A 325 -8.41 -6.48 4.87
CA GLU A 325 -8.94 -5.59 5.92
C GLU A 325 -10.28 -6.10 6.46
N TYR A 326 -11.15 -6.65 5.61
CA TYR A 326 -12.37 -7.30 6.08
C TYR A 326 -12.08 -8.51 6.95
N ALA A 327 -11.10 -9.33 6.57
CA ALA A 327 -10.65 -10.47 7.37
C ALA A 327 -10.05 -10.02 8.72
N ASP A 328 -9.28 -8.94 8.77
CA ASP A 328 -8.75 -8.36 10.02
C ASP A 328 -9.89 -7.94 10.97
N VAL A 329 -10.97 -7.33 10.45
CA VAL A 329 -12.17 -6.99 11.23
C VAL A 329 -12.82 -8.26 11.80
N LEU A 330 -13.09 -9.26 10.96
CA LEU A 330 -13.70 -10.52 11.38
C LEU A 330 -12.85 -11.21 12.47
N ALA A 331 -11.53 -11.24 12.28
CA ALA A 331 -10.60 -11.81 13.23
C ALA A 331 -10.61 -11.10 14.59
N ALA A 332 -10.66 -9.77 14.60
CA ALA A 332 -10.66 -8.97 15.82
C ALA A 332 -11.92 -9.18 16.68
N PHE A 333 -13.06 -9.49 16.04
CA PHE A 333 -14.32 -9.80 16.71
C PHE A 333 -14.57 -11.31 16.87
N GLY A 334 -13.52 -12.13 16.81
CA GLY A 334 -13.58 -13.56 17.16
C GLY A 334 -14.23 -14.46 16.11
N LYS A 335 -14.51 -13.97 14.90
CA LYS A 335 -15.09 -14.75 13.80
C LYS A 335 -14.00 -15.50 13.02
N ALA A 336 -13.28 -16.37 13.73
CA ALA A 336 -12.05 -16.99 13.24
C ALA A 336 -12.21 -17.74 11.91
N GLU A 337 -13.24 -18.58 11.77
CA GLU A 337 -13.49 -19.35 10.53
C GLU A 337 -13.76 -18.43 9.34
N LEU A 338 -14.70 -17.49 9.47
CA LEU A 338 -15.02 -16.51 8.42
C LEU A 338 -13.82 -15.62 8.09
N ALA A 339 -13.01 -15.24 9.08
CA ALA A 339 -11.78 -14.48 8.86
C ALA A 339 -10.78 -15.28 8.03
N ALA A 340 -10.59 -16.56 8.34
CA ALA A 340 -9.70 -17.45 7.59
C ALA A 340 -10.13 -17.58 6.13
N GLU A 341 -11.42 -17.82 5.87
CA GLU A 341 -11.99 -17.89 4.52
C GLU A 341 -11.83 -16.56 3.76
N THR A 342 -11.98 -15.43 4.46
CA THR A 342 -11.81 -14.11 3.86
C THR A 342 -10.34 -13.81 3.53
N TYR A 343 -9.37 -14.27 4.34
CA TYR A 343 -7.95 -14.20 3.99
C TYR A 343 -7.58 -15.14 2.82
N ASP A 344 -8.19 -16.32 2.72
CA ASP A 344 -8.02 -17.19 1.55
C ASP A 344 -8.57 -16.51 0.29
N ARG A 345 -9.71 -15.81 0.39
CA ARG A 345 -10.20 -14.95 -0.69
C ARG A 345 -9.18 -13.85 -1.04
N ALA A 346 -8.64 -13.14 -0.05
CA ALA A 346 -7.61 -12.12 -0.31
C ALA A 346 -6.38 -12.72 -1.03
N THR A 347 -5.97 -13.92 -0.62
CA THR A 347 -4.87 -14.68 -1.22
C THR A 347 -5.16 -15.04 -2.68
N SER A 348 -6.37 -15.53 -3.00
CA SER A 348 -6.76 -15.92 -4.37
C SER A 348 -6.91 -14.74 -5.34
N LEU A 349 -7.00 -13.50 -4.84
CA LEU A 349 -6.96 -12.29 -5.66
C LEU A 349 -5.54 -11.97 -6.19
N GLY A 350 -4.50 -12.64 -5.66
CA GLY A 350 -3.10 -12.40 -6.01
C GLY A 350 -2.48 -11.24 -5.22
N ALA A 351 -1.36 -10.72 -5.72
CA ALA A 351 -0.62 -9.62 -5.09
C ALA A 351 -1.47 -8.33 -4.98
N PRO A 352 -1.22 -7.47 -3.96
CA PRO A 352 -0.15 -7.56 -2.97
C PRO A 352 -0.50 -8.41 -1.73
N TYR A 353 0.55 -8.74 -0.96
CA TYR A 353 0.51 -9.34 0.38
C TYR A 353 0.00 -10.78 0.46
N VAL A 354 0.20 -11.57 -0.59
CA VAL A 354 -0.21 -12.99 -0.66
C VAL A 354 0.32 -13.80 0.52
N THR A 355 1.63 -13.67 0.80
CA THR A 355 2.30 -14.42 1.89
C THR A 355 1.78 -14.01 3.27
N HIS A 356 1.46 -12.73 3.45
CA HIS A 356 0.85 -12.21 4.68
C HIS A 356 -0.55 -12.79 4.89
N HIS A 357 -1.39 -12.78 3.84
CA HIS A 357 -2.75 -13.30 3.91
C HIS A 357 -2.78 -14.82 4.16
N LEU A 358 -1.89 -15.59 3.52
CA LEU A 358 -1.73 -17.02 3.80
C LEU A 358 -1.40 -17.31 5.26
N ARG A 359 -0.44 -16.55 5.83
CA ARG A 359 -0.06 -16.68 7.24
C ARG A 359 -1.24 -16.37 8.16
N LYS A 360 -1.97 -15.28 7.88
CA LYS A 360 -3.14 -14.88 8.65
C LYS A 360 -4.27 -15.91 8.55
N ALA A 361 -4.55 -16.44 7.36
CA ALA A 361 -5.53 -17.52 7.16
C ALA A 361 -5.19 -18.75 8.01
N ALA A 362 -3.93 -19.20 7.96
CA ALA A 362 -3.46 -20.35 8.76
C ALA A 362 -3.66 -20.11 10.27
N GLN A 363 -3.29 -18.93 10.78
CA GLN A 363 -3.48 -18.56 12.18
C GLN A 363 -4.96 -18.57 12.60
N GLN A 364 -5.86 -18.09 11.74
CA GLN A 364 -7.29 -18.07 12.05
C GLN A 364 -7.92 -19.47 11.95
N TYR A 365 -7.50 -20.31 11.00
CA TYR A 365 -7.91 -21.73 10.97
C TYR A 365 -7.46 -22.48 12.22
N THR A 366 -6.26 -22.22 12.73
CA THR A 366 -5.81 -22.78 14.02
C THR A 366 -6.74 -22.35 15.16
N LYS A 367 -7.10 -21.07 15.24
CA LYS A 367 -8.03 -20.55 16.26
C LYS A 367 -9.43 -21.16 16.14
N ALA A 368 -9.87 -21.46 14.93
CA ALA A 368 -11.14 -22.14 14.66
C ALA A 368 -11.10 -23.66 14.91
N GLY A 369 -9.93 -24.24 15.27
CA GLY A 369 -9.77 -25.68 15.45
C GLY A 369 -9.66 -26.48 14.14
N MET A 370 -9.55 -25.81 13.00
CA MET A 370 -9.45 -26.41 11.67
C MET A 370 -7.98 -26.70 11.30
N VAL A 371 -7.35 -27.57 12.08
CA VAL A 371 -5.89 -27.80 12.03
C VAL A 371 -5.41 -28.24 10.64
N ASP A 372 -6.15 -29.12 9.96
CA ASP A 372 -5.76 -29.57 8.61
C ASP A 372 -5.71 -28.42 7.60
N LYS A 373 -6.69 -27.52 7.64
CA LYS A 373 -6.71 -26.32 6.78
C LYS A 373 -5.54 -25.39 7.11
N ALA A 374 -5.23 -25.23 8.39
CA ALA A 374 -4.10 -24.40 8.83
C ALA A 374 -2.75 -24.95 8.36
N ILE A 375 -2.48 -26.25 8.57
CA ILE A 375 -1.25 -26.91 8.11
C ILE A 375 -1.13 -26.77 6.60
N ALA A 376 -2.21 -26.99 5.86
CA ALA A 376 -2.27 -26.80 4.41
C ALA A 376 -1.76 -25.42 3.96
N ARG A 377 -2.21 -24.32 4.59
CA ARG A 377 -1.75 -22.96 4.25
C ARG A 377 -0.30 -22.71 4.67
N TYR A 378 0.13 -23.24 5.83
CA TYR A 378 1.52 -23.16 6.24
C TYR A 378 2.46 -23.90 5.27
N LEU A 379 2.10 -25.09 4.78
CA LEU A 379 2.91 -25.81 3.81
C LEU A 379 3.05 -25.03 2.49
N VAL A 380 1.97 -24.43 2.00
CA VAL A 380 2.02 -23.54 0.82
C VAL A 380 2.91 -22.33 1.08
N LEU A 381 2.76 -21.65 2.22
CA LEU A 381 3.61 -20.55 2.62
C LEU A 381 5.09 -20.96 2.68
N GLY A 382 5.41 -22.14 3.25
CA GLY A 382 6.76 -22.67 3.31
C GLY A 382 7.40 -22.85 1.93
N CYS A 383 6.61 -23.17 0.90
CA CYS A 383 7.13 -23.23 -0.47
C CYS A 383 7.54 -21.85 -1.01
N MET A 384 6.90 -20.78 -0.53
CA MET A 384 7.08 -19.42 -1.04
C MET A 384 8.22 -18.68 -0.34
N LEU A 385 8.60 -19.10 0.87
CA LEU A 385 9.64 -18.42 1.66
C LEU A 385 11.05 -18.81 1.21
N PRO A 386 12.02 -17.88 1.27
CA PRO A 386 13.44 -18.20 1.11
C PRO A 386 13.92 -19.24 2.12
N ASP A 387 13.51 -19.07 3.38
CA ASP A 387 13.75 -19.96 4.53
C ASP A 387 12.41 -20.37 5.16
N PRO A 388 11.99 -21.65 5.04
CA PRO A 388 10.73 -22.14 5.60
C PRO A 388 10.84 -22.64 7.05
N SER A 389 12.00 -22.56 7.70
CA SER A 389 12.25 -23.21 9.00
C SER A 389 11.23 -22.90 10.09
N GLU A 390 10.89 -21.62 10.28
CA GLU A 390 9.87 -21.18 11.26
C GLU A 390 8.49 -21.78 10.96
N VAL A 391 8.11 -21.81 9.68
CA VAL A 391 6.82 -22.35 9.23
C VAL A 391 6.78 -23.86 9.38
N LEU A 392 7.86 -24.56 9.05
CA LEU A 392 7.97 -26.01 9.22
C LEU A 392 7.96 -26.40 10.70
N ALA A 393 8.64 -25.64 11.58
CA ALA A 393 8.57 -25.87 13.02
C ALA A 393 7.14 -25.69 13.56
N THR A 394 6.41 -24.69 13.05
CA THR A 394 4.99 -24.51 13.40
C THR A 394 4.15 -25.71 12.95
N VAL A 395 4.37 -26.20 11.73
CA VAL A 395 3.68 -27.39 11.21
C VAL A 395 3.99 -28.64 12.03
N ASP A 396 5.25 -28.87 12.38
CA ASP A 396 5.67 -30.04 13.17
C ASP A 396 4.96 -30.06 14.54
N ASN A 397 4.90 -28.92 15.23
CA ASN A 397 4.16 -28.79 16.48
C ASN A 397 2.65 -29.08 16.32
N MET A 398 2.07 -28.79 15.16
CA MET A 398 0.65 -29.07 14.88
C MET A 398 0.40 -30.54 14.51
N LEU A 399 1.36 -31.19 13.82
CA LEU A 399 1.30 -32.59 13.42
C LEU A 399 1.54 -33.56 14.58
N ASP A 400 2.39 -33.19 15.55
CA ASP A 400 2.55 -33.98 16.78
C ASP A 400 1.24 -34.14 17.56
N ASN A 401 0.25 -33.28 17.27
CA ASN A 401 -1.10 -33.30 17.84
C ASN A 401 -2.17 -33.85 16.88
N ASN A 402 -1.85 -34.18 15.62
CA ASN A 402 -2.81 -34.62 14.60
C ASN A 402 -2.21 -35.58 13.56
N VAL A 403 -2.82 -36.77 13.40
CA VAL A 403 -2.28 -37.82 12.52
C VAL A 403 -2.88 -37.74 11.12
N HIS A 404 -2.20 -37.07 10.18
CA HIS A 404 -2.57 -37.10 8.76
C HIS A 404 -1.39 -37.42 7.83
N ALA A 405 -1.42 -38.63 7.25
CA ALA A 405 -0.34 -39.18 6.43
C ALA A 405 -0.01 -38.34 5.18
N THR A 406 -1.01 -37.70 4.57
CA THR A 406 -0.82 -36.83 3.39
C THR A 406 -0.02 -35.57 3.75
N LEU A 407 -0.27 -34.98 4.93
CA LEU A 407 0.45 -33.79 5.39
C LEU A 407 1.91 -34.12 5.72
N MET A 408 2.16 -35.29 6.33
CA MET A 408 3.52 -35.79 6.60
C MET A 408 4.33 -36.01 5.31
N ALA A 409 3.70 -36.57 4.27
CA ALA A 409 4.35 -36.78 2.99
C ALA A 409 4.78 -35.46 2.32
N VAL A 410 3.90 -34.45 2.33
CA VAL A 410 4.23 -33.11 1.81
C VAL A 410 5.34 -32.45 2.62
N ARG A 411 5.29 -32.54 3.95
CA ARG A 411 6.34 -32.01 4.84
C ARG A 411 7.70 -32.65 4.57
N GLN A 412 7.75 -33.97 4.37
CA GLN A 412 9.00 -34.68 4.04
C GLN A 412 9.58 -34.23 2.70
N GLN A 413 8.74 -33.96 1.70
CA GLN A 413 9.19 -33.42 0.41
C GLN A 413 9.79 -32.02 0.57
N LEU A 414 9.15 -31.15 1.36
CA LEU A 414 9.66 -29.80 1.63
C LEU A 414 10.97 -29.80 2.41
N ALA A 415 11.16 -30.70 3.38
CA ALA A 415 12.40 -30.80 4.13
C ALA A 415 13.59 -31.33 3.29
N ALA A 416 13.30 -31.96 2.14
CA ALA A 416 14.31 -32.52 1.25
C ALA A 416 14.70 -31.57 0.09
N SER A 417 13.94 -30.50 -0.13
CA SER A 417 14.14 -29.48 -1.18
C SER A 417 14.83 -28.24 -0.65
#